data_AF-A0A8T4LRI2-F1
#
_entry.id   AF-A0A8T4LRI2-F1
#
_cell.length_a   1.000
_cell.length_b   1.000
_cell.length_c   1.000
_cell.angle_alpha   90.00
_cell.angle_beta   90.00
_cell.angle_gamma   90.00
#
_symmetry.space_group_name_H-M   'P 1'
#
loop_
_entity.id
_entity.type
_entity.pdbx_description
1 polymer ?
#
loop_
_entity_poly.entity_id
_entity_poly.type
_entity_poly.pdbx_seq_one_letter_code
_entity_poly.pdbx_strand_id
1 'polypeptide(L)'
;MLVILISILISALALGIGHAFNIKKLWFFGTEELAQAIVSSALLGVLALIVSSLSASLVAFGAQGPCQQDSTTIDYAICSVREQSSNALEISQLAYKASSISGFAGSLQVHLGIVSSSPFSSLSFSSEELFHTGSNFSLLYSAASSQESALSLISSKALVLFFPAGLFLRSFFATRKAGAAIMALCVSLYVFLPLLLATLLSSFSGNAHFEEARLSLSEYYARFSFLPQTDFEKEASLKDTVNSLAQGDFASQTDLLFKPLGAYLGQAFNSLVLFPAISIVICLVLARELYIGLSSPLVFWRDA
;
A
#
# COMPACT_ATOMS: atom_id res chain seq x y z
N MET A 1 10.65 -3.66 25.61
CA MET A 1 10.89 -3.93 27.05
C MET A 1 12.36 -3.90 27.43
N LEU A 2 13.24 -4.62 26.73
CA LEU A 2 14.66 -4.75 27.11
C LEU A 2 15.41 -3.41 27.24
N VAL A 3 15.19 -2.45 26.35
CA VAL A 3 15.85 -1.13 26.42
C VAL A 3 15.34 -0.25 27.57
N ILE A 4 14.05 -0.34 27.91
CA ILE A 4 13.49 0.34 29.09
C ILE A 4 14.13 -0.24 30.36
N LEU A 5 14.26 -1.57 30.40
CA LEU A 5 14.87 -2.27 31.52
C LEU A 5 16.36 -1.90 31.67
N ILE A 6 17.11 -1.83 30.56
CA ILE A 6 18.49 -1.33 30.55
C ILE A 6 18.56 0.12 31.03
N SER A 7 17.68 1.00 30.55
CA SER A 7 17.65 2.41 30.96
C SER A 7 17.40 2.54 32.47
N ILE A 8 16.39 1.85 33.00
CA ILE A 8 16.10 1.82 34.44
C ILE A 8 17.30 1.27 35.23
N LEU A 9 17.96 0.22 34.73
CA LEU A 9 19.07 -0.44 35.41
C LEU A 9 20.33 0.45 35.42
N ILE A 10 20.60 1.18 34.33
CA ILE A 10 21.66 2.19 34.27
C ILE A 10 21.36 3.36 35.22
N SER A 11 20.12 3.86 35.24
CA SER A 11 19.72 4.93 36.16
C SER A 11 19.82 4.49 37.62
N ALA A 12 19.43 3.25 37.94
CA ALA A 12 19.56 2.67 39.28
C ALA A 12 21.04 2.51 39.70
N LEU A 13 21.91 2.07 38.78
CA LEU A 13 23.36 2.01 39.00
C LEU A 13 23.95 3.39 39.25
N ALA A 14 23.60 4.39 38.43
CA ALA A 14 24.07 5.76 38.59
C ALA A 14 23.63 6.37 39.93
N LEU A 15 22.39 6.11 40.36
CA LEU A 15 21.88 6.49 41.67
C LEU A 15 22.64 5.81 42.81
N GLY A 16 22.86 4.51 42.72
CA GLY A 16 23.59 3.73 43.73
C GLY A 16 25.04 4.21 43.90
N ILE A 17 25.76 4.41 42.80
CA ILE A 17 27.12 4.94 42.80
C ILE A 17 27.12 6.40 43.29
N GLY A 18 26.19 7.22 42.82
CA GLY A 18 26.10 8.63 43.20
C GLY A 18 25.87 8.81 44.70
N HIS A 19 25.04 7.94 45.29
CA HIS A 19 24.80 7.90 46.72
C HIS A 19 26.00 7.37 47.50
N ALA A 20 26.61 6.25 47.06
CA ALA A 20 27.76 5.64 47.73
C ALA A 20 28.99 6.55 47.82
N PHE A 21 29.25 7.34 46.76
CA PHE A 21 30.39 8.26 46.70
C PHE A 21 30.04 9.72 47.00
N ASN A 22 28.78 10.02 47.36
CA ASN A 22 28.26 11.38 47.62
C ASN A 22 28.51 12.37 46.47
N ILE A 23 28.50 11.89 45.22
CA ILE A 23 28.70 12.70 44.02
C ILE A 23 27.33 13.26 43.59
N LYS A 24 26.99 14.46 44.09
CA LYS A 24 25.69 15.13 43.82
C LYS A 24 25.32 15.14 42.33
N LYS A 25 26.28 15.40 41.45
CA LYS A 25 26.05 15.46 40.00
C LYS A 25 25.57 14.13 39.41
N LEU A 26 26.11 13.01 39.88
CA LEU A 26 25.73 11.68 39.41
C LEU A 26 24.36 11.27 39.97
N TRP A 27 24.08 11.66 41.21
CA TRP A 27 22.77 11.46 41.83
C TRP A 27 21.67 12.22 41.08
N PHE A 28 21.84 13.51 40.82
CA PHE A 28 20.87 14.31 40.05
C PHE A 28 20.66 13.77 38.63
N PHE A 29 21.75 13.39 37.95
CA PHE A 29 21.65 12.74 36.64
C PHE A 29 20.84 11.44 36.69
N GLY A 30 21.10 10.59 37.70
CA GLY A 30 20.36 9.34 37.89
C GLY A 30 18.87 9.56 38.17
N THR A 31 18.51 10.56 39.00
CA THR A 31 17.11 10.89 39.27
C THR A 31 16.39 11.43 38.04
N GLU A 32 17.03 12.29 37.25
CA GLU A 32 16.45 12.85 36.02
C GLU A 32 16.21 11.77 34.97
N GLU A 33 17.21 10.90 34.72
CA GLU A 33 17.08 9.81 33.75
C GLU A 33 16.04 8.76 34.20
N LEU A 34 15.98 8.44 35.51
CA LEU A 34 14.97 7.51 36.03
C LEU A 34 13.55 8.07 35.85
N ALA A 35 13.34 9.34 36.20
CA ALA A 35 12.04 10.01 36.01
C ALA A 35 11.65 10.04 34.53
N GLN A 36 12.60 10.35 33.64
CA GLN A 36 12.35 10.36 32.19
C GLN A 36 12.04 8.95 31.66
N ALA A 37 12.71 7.91 32.16
CA ALA A 37 12.45 6.52 31.79
C ALA A 37 11.04 6.07 32.22
N ILE A 38 10.62 6.40 33.45
CA ILE A 38 9.27 6.10 33.97
C ILE A 38 8.22 6.79 33.10
N VAL A 39 8.36 8.10 32.87
CA VAL A 39 7.40 8.85 32.03
C VAL A 39 7.32 8.27 30.62
N SER A 40 8.48 7.96 30.01
CA SER A 40 8.52 7.38 28.65
C SER A 40 7.87 5.99 28.60
N SER A 41 8.04 5.18 29.65
CA SER A 41 7.41 3.85 29.77
C SER A 41 5.89 3.94 29.95
N ALA A 42 5.41 4.90 30.74
CA ALA A 42 3.98 5.15 30.92
C ALA A 42 3.33 5.63 29.62
N LEU A 43 4.01 6.54 28.90
CA LEU A 43 3.54 7.06 27.62
C LEU A 43 3.46 5.96 26.54
N LEU A 44 4.44 5.05 26.53
CA LEU A 44 4.40 3.82 25.73
C LEU A 44 3.24 2.89 26.08
N GLY A 45 2.98 2.70 27.38
CA GLY A 45 1.87 1.87 27.85
C GLY A 45 0.52 2.44 27.43
N VAL A 46 0.33 3.76 27.59
CA VAL A 46 -0.87 4.47 27.13
C VAL A 46 -1.00 4.37 25.61
N LEU A 47 0.09 4.56 24.86
CA LEU A 47 0.07 4.40 23.42
C LEU A 47 -0.32 2.99 23.01
N ALA A 48 0.25 1.95 23.64
CA ALA A 48 -0.10 0.57 23.34
C ALA A 48 -1.58 0.27 23.62
N LEU A 49 -2.13 0.82 24.72
CA LEU A 49 -3.56 0.71 25.02
C LEU A 49 -4.42 1.41 23.97
N ILE A 50 -4.07 2.64 23.58
CA ILE A 50 -4.77 3.40 22.53
C ILE A 50 -4.72 2.66 21.19
N VAL A 51 -3.56 2.11 20.82
CA VAL A 51 -3.41 1.31 19.59
C VAL A 51 -4.29 0.06 19.65
N SER A 52 -4.29 -0.65 20.78
CA SER A 52 -5.13 -1.85 20.93
C SER A 52 -6.63 -1.52 20.84
N SER A 53 -7.08 -0.43 21.45
CA SER A 53 -8.49 -0.02 21.43
C SER A 53 -8.94 0.54 20.08
N LEU A 54 -8.09 1.32 19.41
CA LEU A 54 -8.34 1.79 18.04
C LEU A 54 -8.35 0.63 17.05
N SER A 55 -7.44 -0.32 17.20
CA SER A 55 -7.35 -1.46 16.28
C SER A 55 -8.60 -2.33 16.29
N ALA A 56 -9.15 -2.61 17.48
CA ALA A 56 -10.37 -3.40 17.62
C ALA A 56 -11.63 -2.67 17.11
N SER A 57 -11.71 -1.35 17.29
CA SER A 57 -12.91 -0.57 16.94
C SER A 57 -12.96 -0.20 15.45
N LEU A 58 -11.83 0.12 14.81
CA LEU A 58 -11.85 0.56 13.40
C LEU A 58 -11.96 -0.57 12.38
N VAL A 59 -11.45 -1.77 12.68
CA VAL A 59 -11.71 -2.95 11.83
C VAL A 59 -13.22 -3.25 11.78
N ALA A 60 -13.94 -3.00 12.88
CA ALA A 60 -15.39 -3.20 12.94
C ALA A 60 -16.21 -2.16 12.15
N PHE A 61 -15.67 -0.98 11.84
CA PHE A 61 -16.42 0.13 11.23
C PHE A 61 -16.39 0.17 9.69
N GLY A 62 -15.59 -0.68 9.03
CA GLY A 62 -15.49 -0.63 7.57
C GLY A 62 -14.78 -1.81 6.90
N ALA A 63 -14.21 -2.76 7.64
CA ALA A 63 -13.60 -3.92 6.99
C ALA A 63 -14.71 -4.79 6.36
N GLN A 64 -14.73 -4.83 5.04
CA GLN A 64 -15.52 -5.76 4.25
C GLN A 64 -14.55 -6.56 3.38
N GLY A 65 -14.74 -7.88 3.31
CA GLY A 65 -13.95 -8.74 2.44
C GLY A 65 -13.08 -9.78 3.17
N PRO A 66 -12.21 -10.50 2.42
CA PRO A 66 -11.50 -11.67 2.91
C PRO A 66 -10.44 -11.34 3.98
N CYS A 67 -10.02 -10.08 4.10
CA CYS A 67 -9.01 -9.63 5.06
C CYS A 67 -9.52 -9.42 6.50
N GLN A 68 -10.78 -9.74 6.80
CA GLN A 68 -11.44 -9.38 8.07
C GLN A 68 -11.13 -10.32 9.26
N GLN A 69 -10.51 -11.49 9.04
CA GLN A 69 -10.31 -12.47 10.13
C GLN A 69 -9.23 -12.02 11.14
N ASP A 70 -9.66 -11.65 12.36
CA ASP A 70 -8.87 -11.48 13.61
C ASP A 70 -7.49 -10.83 13.46
N SER A 71 -7.35 -9.89 12.53
CA SER A 71 -6.06 -9.31 12.16
C SER A 71 -5.87 -7.93 12.78
N THR A 72 -4.63 -7.59 13.12
CA THR A 72 -4.33 -6.23 13.60
C THR A 72 -4.54 -5.22 12.47
N THR A 73 -4.73 -3.93 12.77
CA THR A 73 -4.96 -2.90 11.73
C THR A 73 -3.86 -2.87 10.67
N ILE A 74 -2.61 -3.17 11.06
CA ILE A 74 -1.49 -3.22 10.12
C ILE A 74 -1.56 -4.46 9.22
N ASP A 75 -1.97 -5.61 9.75
CA ASP A 75 -2.17 -6.83 8.97
C ASP A 75 -3.33 -6.68 7.99
N TYR A 76 -4.43 -6.04 8.43
CA TYR A 76 -5.54 -5.67 7.56
C TYR A 76 -5.09 -4.75 6.41
N ALA A 77 -4.32 -3.71 6.70
CA ALA A 77 -3.79 -2.79 5.69
C ALA A 77 -2.88 -3.51 4.69
N ILE A 78 -1.98 -4.38 5.17
CA ILE A 78 -1.10 -5.20 4.32
C ILE A 78 -1.94 -6.14 3.43
N CYS A 79 -2.92 -6.83 4.01
CA CYS A 79 -3.79 -7.74 3.28
C CYS A 79 -4.60 -7.01 2.19
N SER A 80 -5.16 -5.84 2.51
CA SER A 80 -5.95 -5.05 1.57
C SER A 80 -5.09 -4.53 0.40
N VAL A 81 -3.88 -4.03 0.68
CA VAL A 81 -2.93 -3.62 -0.37
C VAL A 81 -2.53 -4.81 -1.24
N ARG A 82 -2.28 -5.97 -0.63
CA ARG A 82 -1.94 -7.20 -1.36
C ARG A 82 -3.08 -7.66 -2.28
N GLU A 83 -4.32 -7.66 -1.79
CA GLU A 83 -5.50 -8.00 -2.58
C GLU A 83 -5.65 -7.07 -3.79
N GLN A 84 -5.57 -5.76 -3.58
CA GLN A 84 -5.63 -4.79 -4.68
C GLN A 84 -4.47 -4.95 -5.67
N SER A 85 -3.27 -5.30 -5.18
CA SER A 85 -2.12 -5.58 -6.06
C SER A 85 -2.37 -6.81 -6.93
N SER A 86 -2.92 -7.89 -6.35
CA SER A 86 -3.26 -9.11 -7.07
C SER A 86 -4.32 -8.85 -8.14
N ASN A 87 -5.35 -8.08 -7.80
CA ASN A 87 -6.41 -7.68 -8.72
C ASN A 87 -5.87 -6.85 -9.89
N ALA A 88 -4.98 -5.88 -9.62
CA ALA A 88 -4.33 -5.10 -10.67
C ALA A 88 -3.45 -5.98 -11.58
N LEU A 89 -2.72 -6.95 -11.01
CA LEU A 89 -1.93 -7.90 -11.79
C LEU A 89 -2.81 -8.77 -12.70
N GLU A 90 -3.90 -9.31 -12.18
CA GLU A 90 -4.84 -10.14 -12.96
C GLU A 90 -5.42 -9.35 -14.15
N ILE A 91 -5.91 -8.13 -13.90
CA ILE A 91 -6.44 -7.26 -14.96
C ILE A 91 -5.34 -6.92 -15.98
N SER A 92 -4.10 -6.66 -15.55
CA SER A 92 -2.99 -6.38 -16.48
C SER A 92 -2.73 -7.56 -17.42
N GLN A 93 -2.73 -8.79 -16.90
CA GLN A 93 -2.50 -10.00 -17.70
C GLN A 93 -3.63 -10.24 -18.70
N LEU A 94 -4.88 -10.03 -18.27
CA LEU A 94 -6.05 -10.15 -19.13
C LEU A 94 -6.07 -9.05 -20.20
N ALA A 95 -5.71 -7.81 -19.85
CA ALA A 95 -5.60 -6.70 -20.78
C ALA A 95 -4.50 -6.94 -21.85
N TYR A 96 -3.35 -7.49 -21.47
CA TYR A 96 -2.31 -7.87 -22.44
C TYR A 96 -2.77 -8.99 -23.38
N LYS A 97 -3.51 -9.97 -22.88
CA LYS A 97 -4.11 -11.01 -23.73
C LYS A 97 -5.12 -10.41 -24.71
N ALA A 98 -6.02 -9.53 -24.25
CA ALA A 98 -6.99 -8.85 -25.09
C ALA A 98 -6.32 -7.94 -26.13
N SER A 99 -5.27 -7.22 -25.73
CA SER A 99 -4.41 -6.43 -26.62
C SER A 99 -3.77 -7.31 -27.69
N SER A 100 -3.12 -8.42 -27.33
CA SER A 100 -2.51 -9.33 -28.30
C SER A 100 -3.52 -9.89 -29.31
N ILE A 101 -4.74 -10.21 -28.88
CA ILE A 101 -5.82 -10.67 -29.76
C ILE A 101 -6.27 -9.55 -30.71
N SER A 102 -6.51 -8.34 -30.18
CA SER A 102 -6.89 -7.17 -30.97
C SER A 102 -5.81 -6.76 -31.97
N GLY A 103 -4.55 -6.79 -31.56
CA GLY A 103 -3.39 -6.44 -32.39
C GLY A 103 -3.17 -7.46 -33.49
N PHE A 104 -3.33 -8.76 -33.17
CA PHE A 104 -3.32 -9.81 -34.18
C PHE A 104 -4.44 -9.58 -35.21
N ALA A 105 -5.68 -9.38 -34.77
CA ALA A 105 -6.81 -9.11 -35.66
C ALA A 105 -6.61 -7.84 -36.51
N GLY A 106 -6.08 -6.77 -35.92
CA GLY A 106 -5.78 -5.53 -36.63
C GLY A 106 -4.61 -5.63 -37.62
N SER A 107 -3.69 -6.56 -37.39
CA SER A 107 -2.57 -6.84 -38.31
C SER A 107 -2.96 -7.70 -39.51
N LEU A 108 -4.18 -8.28 -39.52
CA LEU A 108 -4.64 -9.10 -40.63
C LEU A 108 -4.71 -8.27 -41.92
N GLN A 109 -3.97 -8.72 -42.93
CA GLN A 109 -3.99 -8.19 -44.28
C GLN A 109 -4.42 -9.30 -45.23
N VAL A 110 -5.48 -9.05 -45.99
CA VAL A 110 -5.96 -9.97 -47.01
C VAL A 110 -5.48 -9.46 -48.37
N HIS A 111 -4.64 -10.25 -49.03
CA HIS A 111 -4.15 -9.97 -50.36
C HIS A 111 -4.98 -10.73 -51.40
N LEU A 112 -5.80 -10.01 -52.16
CA LEU A 112 -6.58 -10.53 -53.28
C LEU A 112 -5.91 -10.09 -54.58
N GLY A 113 -4.88 -10.84 -55.00
CA GLY A 113 -4.06 -10.48 -56.17
C GLY A 113 -3.30 -9.17 -55.95
N ILE A 114 -3.69 -8.11 -56.67
CA ILE A 114 -3.08 -6.76 -56.57
C ILE A 114 -3.74 -5.86 -55.51
N VAL A 115 -4.86 -6.28 -54.92
CA VAL A 115 -5.58 -5.49 -53.91
C VAL A 115 -5.28 -6.05 -52.52
N SER A 116 -4.74 -5.21 -51.64
CA SER A 116 -4.61 -5.51 -50.22
C SER A 116 -5.70 -4.78 -49.43
N SER A 117 -6.39 -5.49 -48.54
CA SER A 117 -7.35 -4.91 -47.61
C SER A 117 -6.99 -5.30 -46.17
N SER A 118 -7.04 -4.34 -45.25
CA SER A 118 -7.00 -4.59 -43.81
C SER A 118 -8.37 -4.24 -43.24
N PRO A 119 -9.30 -5.21 -43.15
CA PRO A 119 -10.69 -4.94 -42.74
C PRO A 119 -10.80 -4.50 -41.27
N PHE A 120 -9.74 -4.70 -40.50
CA PHE A 120 -9.72 -4.57 -39.05
C PHE A 120 -8.65 -3.59 -38.55
N SER A 121 -8.08 -2.77 -39.43
CA SER A 121 -6.96 -1.88 -39.08
C SER A 121 -7.26 -0.93 -37.91
N SER A 122 -8.53 -0.57 -37.68
CA SER A 122 -8.94 0.26 -36.52
C SER A 122 -8.65 -0.40 -35.17
N LEU A 123 -8.59 -1.74 -35.11
CA LEU A 123 -8.29 -2.47 -33.89
C LEU A 123 -6.84 -2.37 -33.45
N SER A 124 -5.92 -1.94 -34.34
CA SER A 124 -4.53 -1.70 -33.92
C SER A 124 -4.47 -0.58 -32.88
N PHE A 125 -5.33 0.44 -33.01
CA PHE A 125 -5.47 1.52 -32.03
C PHE A 125 -6.04 1.00 -30.70
N SER A 126 -7.11 0.20 -30.75
CA SER A 126 -7.67 -0.42 -29.53
C SER A 126 -6.67 -1.36 -28.85
N SER A 127 -5.88 -2.09 -29.62
CA SER A 127 -4.80 -2.94 -29.12
C SER A 127 -3.73 -2.13 -28.38
N GLU A 128 -3.32 -1.00 -28.94
CA GLU A 128 -2.34 -0.10 -28.32
C GLU A 128 -2.89 0.49 -27.01
N GLU A 129 -4.15 0.93 -27.00
CA GLU A 129 -4.79 1.45 -25.78
C GLU A 129 -4.96 0.37 -24.70
N LEU A 130 -5.34 -0.85 -25.07
CA LEU A 130 -5.39 -2.00 -24.15
C LEU A 130 -4.00 -2.36 -23.61
N PHE A 131 -2.96 -2.25 -24.44
CA PHE A 131 -1.58 -2.46 -24.01
C PHE A 131 -1.15 -1.39 -22.99
N HIS A 132 -1.43 -0.11 -23.27
CA HIS A 132 -1.16 0.98 -22.34
C HIS A 132 -1.94 0.83 -21.03
N THR A 133 -3.21 0.44 -21.11
CA THR A 133 -4.04 0.15 -19.94
C THR A 133 -3.44 -1.00 -19.12
N GLY A 134 -3.04 -2.10 -19.76
CA GLY A 134 -2.34 -3.21 -19.12
C GLY A 134 -1.04 -2.79 -18.44
N SER A 135 -0.25 -1.94 -19.11
CA SER A 135 0.97 -1.35 -18.56
C SER A 135 0.70 -0.48 -17.34
N ASN A 136 -0.34 0.35 -17.37
CA ASN A 136 -0.73 1.18 -16.23
C ASN A 136 -1.11 0.31 -15.02
N PHE A 137 -1.86 -0.77 -15.22
CA PHE A 137 -2.15 -1.72 -14.14
C PHE A 137 -0.89 -2.43 -13.62
N SER A 138 0.07 -2.77 -14.49
CA SER A 138 1.36 -3.33 -14.07
C SER A 138 2.20 -2.35 -13.23
N LEU A 139 2.14 -1.06 -13.54
CA LEU A 139 2.77 -0.01 -12.73
C LEU A 139 2.07 0.14 -11.37
N LEU A 140 0.73 0.11 -11.35
CA LEU A 140 -0.05 0.11 -10.12
C LEU A 140 0.25 -1.10 -9.23
N TYR A 141 0.37 -2.30 -9.82
CA TYR A 141 0.81 -3.51 -9.12
C TYR A 141 2.21 -3.31 -8.49
N SER A 142 3.16 -2.78 -9.25
CA SER A 142 4.52 -2.54 -8.76
C SER A 142 4.53 -1.53 -7.61
N ALA A 143 3.74 -0.46 -7.71
CA ALA A 143 3.57 0.51 -6.65
C ALA A 143 2.94 -0.12 -5.39
N ALA A 144 1.87 -0.90 -5.54
CA ALA A 144 1.22 -1.61 -4.45
C ALA A 144 2.15 -2.60 -3.75
N SER A 145 2.90 -3.39 -4.52
CA SER A 145 3.89 -4.35 -3.98
C SER A 145 5.01 -3.66 -3.19
N SER A 146 5.44 -2.47 -3.65
CA SER A 146 6.41 -1.66 -2.90
C SER A 146 5.84 -1.14 -1.58
N GLN A 147 4.56 -0.76 -1.56
CA GLN A 147 3.87 -0.31 -0.34
C GLN A 147 3.66 -1.45 0.64
N GLU A 148 3.30 -2.64 0.16
CA GLU A 148 3.20 -3.84 0.98
C GLU A 148 4.54 -4.13 1.68
N SER A 149 5.64 -4.08 0.92
CA SER A 149 7.00 -4.27 1.45
C SER A 149 7.36 -3.20 2.49
N ALA A 150 6.98 -1.95 2.25
CA ALA A 150 7.20 -0.84 3.19
C ALA A 150 6.40 -1.03 4.49
N LEU A 151 5.12 -1.40 4.40
CA LEU A 151 4.26 -1.67 5.56
C LEU A 151 4.76 -2.89 6.36
N SER A 152 5.22 -3.94 5.68
CA SER A 152 5.85 -5.10 6.32
C SER A 152 7.15 -4.72 7.05
N LEU A 153 7.96 -3.83 6.47
CA LEU A 153 9.15 -3.30 7.13
C LEU A 153 8.79 -2.44 8.35
N ILE A 154 7.78 -1.58 8.24
CA ILE A 154 7.29 -0.76 9.35
C ILE A 154 6.77 -1.65 10.48
N SER A 155 5.94 -2.64 10.19
CA SER A 155 5.38 -3.56 11.20
C SER A 155 6.48 -4.30 11.97
N SER A 156 7.50 -4.79 11.26
CA SER A 156 8.56 -5.62 11.86
C SER A 156 9.68 -4.81 12.53
N LYS A 157 9.97 -3.59 12.06
CA LYS A 157 11.14 -2.81 12.52
C LYS A 157 10.81 -1.53 13.28
N ALA A 158 9.67 -0.88 13.05
CA ALA A 158 9.38 0.43 13.66
C ALA A 158 9.42 0.39 15.19
N LEU A 159 8.67 -0.53 15.81
CA LEU A 159 8.64 -0.65 17.26
C LEU A 159 9.84 -1.36 17.86
N VAL A 160 10.45 -2.30 17.13
CA VAL A 160 11.54 -3.14 17.67
C VAL A 160 12.89 -2.43 17.59
N LEU A 161 13.16 -1.72 16.50
CA LEU A 161 14.47 -1.12 16.23
C LEU A 161 14.47 0.39 16.45
N PHE A 162 13.55 1.09 15.78
CA PHE A 162 13.60 2.56 15.75
C PHE A 162 13.08 3.19 17.04
N PHE A 163 12.06 2.62 17.66
CA PHE A 163 11.54 3.14 18.93
C PHE A 163 12.61 3.10 20.04
N PRO A 164 13.31 1.98 20.31
CA PRO A 164 14.36 1.95 21.33
C PRO A 164 15.58 2.80 20.95
N ALA A 165 15.93 2.88 19.67
CA ALA A 165 16.97 3.78 19.20
C ALA A 165 16.62 5.26 19.49
N GLY A 166 15.37 5.65 19.26
CA GLY A 166 14.87 6.99 19.59
C GLY A 166 14.92 7.27 21.09
N LEU A 167 14.60 6.27 21.93
CA LEU A 167 14.70 6.37 23.39
C LEU A 167 16.16 6.51 23.84
N PHE A 168 17.08 5.71 23.28
CA PHE A 168 18.52 5.80 23.56
C PHE A 168 19.09 7.16 23.16
N LEU A 169 18.75 7.68 21.97
CA LEU A 169 19.16 9.02 21.54
C LEU A 169 18.59 10.13 22.41
N ARG A 170 17.46 9.89 23.10
CA ARG A 170 16.89 10.86 24.03
C ARG A 170 17.71 11.00 25.32
N SER A 171 18.42 9.96 25.74
CA SER A 171 19.29 9.99 26.94
C SER A 171 20.57 10.81 26.74
N PHE A 172 20.91 11.21 25.51
CA PHE A 172 22.02 12.14 25.28
C PHE A 172 21.50 13.55 25.04
N PHE A 173 22.02 14.53 25.79
CA PHE A 173 21.64 15.94 25.70
C PHE A 173 21.73 16.50 24.27
N ALA A 174 22.76 16.14 23.50
CA ALA A 174 22.97 16.63 22.14
C ALA A 174 21.97 16.05 21.12
N THR A 175 21.55 14.80 21.29
CA THR A 175 20.65 14.10 20.34
C THR A 175 19.21 14.04 20.81
N ARG A 176 18.86 14.73 21.91
CA ARG A 176 17.52 14.68 22.52
C ARG A 176 16.40 15.02 21.54
N LYS A 177 16.60 16.04 20.68
CA LYS A 177 15.65 16.43 19.64
C LYS A 177 15.54 15.38 18.53
N ALA A 178 16.67 14.79 18.12
CA ALA A 178 16.68 13.73 17.11
C ALA A 178 15.96 12.46 17.61
N GLY A 179 16.18 12.07 18.88
CA GLY A 179 15.48 10.95 19.50
C GLY A 179 13.97 11.16 19.57
N ALA A 180 13.52 12.37 19.95
CA ALA A 180 12.10 12.73 19.92
C ALA A 180 11.49 12.67 18.51
N ALA A 181 12.23 13.13 17.49
CA ALA A 181 11.77 13.08 16.09
C ALA A 181 11.63 11.64 15.59
N ILE A 182 12.60 10.77 15.89
CA ILE A 182 12.55 9.36 15.50
C ILE A 182 11.38 8.64 16.17
N MET A 183 11.15 8.88 17.47
CA MET A 183 10.01 8.28 18.17
C MET A 183 8.68 8.78 17.60
N ALA A 184 8.53 10.08 17.36
CA ALA A 184 7.31 10.65 16.79
C ALA A 184 7.01 10.06 15.39
N LEU A 185 8.04 9.92 14.56
CA LEU A 185 7.93 9.31 13.24
C LEU A 185 7.54 7.82 13.35
N CYS A 186 8.15 7.06 14.27
CA CYS A 186 7.79 5.65 14.48
C CYS A 186 6.34 5.47 14.87
N VAL A 187 5.88 6.26 15.85
CA VAL A 187 4.50 6.19 16.31
C VAL A 187 3.56 6.56 15.17
N SER A 188 3.89 7.60 14.40
CA SER A 188 3.04 8.01 13.29
C SER A 188 2.96 6.97 12.17
N LEU A 189 4.09 6.40 11.74
CA LEU A 189 4.11 5.37 10.71
C LEU A 189 3.53 4.03 11.18
N TYR A 190 3.71 3.66 12.45
CA TYR A 190 3.22 2.37 12.95
C TYR A 190 1.73 2.43 13.31
N VAL A 191 1.23 3.56 13.80
CA VAL A 191 -0.15 3.70 14.29
C VAL A 191 -1.02 4.41 13.27
N PHE A 192 -0.66 5.64 12.89
CA PHE A 192 -1.54 6.48 12.06
C PHE A 192 -1.55 6.05 10.60
N LEU A 193 -0.43 5.59 10.03
CA LEU A 193 -0.39 5.17 8.63
C LEU A 193 -1.32 3.99 8.32
N PRO A 194 -1.22 2.82 9.00
CA PRO A 194 -2.13 1.71 8.71
C PRO A 194 -3.57 2.07 9.07
N LEU A 195 -3.80 2.93 10.06
CA LEU A 195 -5.12 3.41 10.42
C LEU A 195 -5.76 4.24 9.30
N LEU A 196 -5.02 5.23 8.77
CA LEU A 196 -5.49 6.08 7.67
C LEU A 196 -5.70 5.28 6.38
N LEU A 197 -4.82 4.32 6.11
CA LEU A 197 -4.99 3.41 4.99
C LEU A 197 -6.26 2.57 5.17
N ALA A 198 -6.46 1.95 6.34
CA ALA A 198 -7.63 1.12 6.58
C ALA A 198 -8.94 1.91 6.41
N THR A 199 -9.00 3.15 6.90
CA THR A 199 -10.21 4.00 6.78
C THR A 199 -10.45 4.46 5.34
N LEU A 200 -9.40 4.89 4.63
CA LEU A 200 -9.53 5.37 3.26
C LEU A 200 -9.82 4.24 2.26
N LEU A 201 -9.20 3.06 2.43
CA LEU A 201 -9.45 1.90 1.57
C LEU A 201 -10.83 1.29 1.81
N SER A 202 -11.30 1.23 3.06
CA SER A 202 -12.64 0.67 3.38
C SER A 202 -13.80 1.47 2.79
N SER A 203 -13.60 2.76 2.52
CA SER A 203 -14.65 3.65 2.03
C SER A 203 -15.03 3.40 0.56
N PHE A 204 -14.31 2.54 -0.17
CA PHE A 204 -14.50 2.33 -1.60
C PHE A 204 -14.86 0.88 -1.97
N SER A 205 -15.90 0.73 -2.80
CA SER A 205 -16.36 -0.55 -3.36
C SER A 205 -15.45 -1.04 -4.50
N GLY A 206 -14.16 -1.30 -4.19
CA GLY A 206 -13.16 -1.79 -5.15
C GLY A 206 -13.60 -3.01 -5.95
N ASN A 207 -14.28 -3.91 -5.26
CA ASN A 207 -14.53 -5.25 -5.77
C ASN A 207 -15.58 -5.26 -6.89
N ALA A 208 -16.54 -4.34 -6.90
CA ALA A 208 -17.57 -4.31 -7.94
C ALA A 208 -16.99 -3.94 -9.31
N HIS A 209 -16.17 -2.88 -9.38
CA HIS A 209 -15.54 -2.46 -10.63
C HIS A 209 -14.45 -3.43 -11.09
N PHE A 210 -13.74 -4.04 -10.14
CA PHE A 210 -12.81 -5.13 -10.45
C PHE A 210 -13.53 -6.31 -11.12
N GLU A 211 -14.60 -6.82 -10.51
CA GLU A 211 -15.33 -7.96 -11.05
C GLU A 211 -15.94 -7.65 -12.42
N GLU A 212 -16.50 -6.45 -12.62
CA GLU A 212 -17.02 -6.02 -13.93
C GLU A 212 -15.94 -5.99 -15.02
N ALA A 213 -14.76 -5.42 -14.71
CA ALA A 213 -13.63 -5.39 -15.63
C ALA A 213 -13.06 -6.79 -15.91
N ARG A 214 -12.93 -7.61 -14.86
CA ARG A 214 -12.45 -9.00 -14.94
C ARG A 214 -13.37 -9.84 -15.80
N LEU A 215 -14.68 -9.79 -15.56
CA LEU A 215 -15.69 -10.50 -16.33
C LEU A 215 -15.64 -10.09 -17.80
N SER A 216 -15.68 -8.78 -18.09
CA SER A 216 -15.64 -8.26 -19.47
C SER A 216 -14.41 -8.73 -20.24
N LEU A 217 -13.23 -8.66 -19.63
CA LEU A 217 -11.99 -9.15 -20.24
C LEU A 217 -11.95 -10.67 -20.39
N SER A 218 -12.45 -11.41 -19.40
CA SER A 218 -12.46 -12.88 -19.44
C SER A 218 -13.42 -13.42 -20.50
N GLU A 219 -14.59 -12.79 -20.67
CA GLU A 219 -15.56 -13.12 -21.72
C GLU A 219 -14.99 -12.81 -23.11
N TYR A 220 -14.34 -11.65 -23.26
CA TYR A 220 -13.64 -11.29 -24.50
C TYR A 220 -12.57 -12.33 -24.85
N TYR A 221 -11.73 -12.70 -23.88
CA TYR A 221 -10.70 -13.71 -24.09
C TYR A 221 -11.30 -15.07 -24.45
N ALA A 222 -12.33 -15.52 -23.73
CA ALA A 222 -13.01 -16.78 -24.01
C ALA A 222 -13.57 -16.82 -25.44
N ARG A 223 -14.13 -15.70 -25.90
CA ARG A 223 -14.73 -15.59 -27.23
C ARG A 223 -13.71 -15.54 -28.36
N PHE A 224 -12.55 -14.93 -28.16
CA PHE A 224 -11.60 -14.62 -29.25
C PHE A 224 -10.21 -15.27 -29.12
N SER A 225 -10.01 -16.10 -28.10
CA SER A 225 -8.74 -16.84 -27.86
C SER A 225 -8.30 -17.75 -29.01
N PHE A 226 -9.22 -18.10 -29.92
CA PHE A 226 -8.92 -18.94 -31.07
C PHE A 226 -8.08 -18.23 -32.15
N LEU A 227 -8.14 -16.88 -32.24
CA LEU A 227 -7.54 -16.13 -33.35
C LEU A 227 -6.03 -16.34 -33.54
N PRO A 228 -5.19 -16.31 -32.47
CA PRO A 228 -3.75 -16.53 -32.62
C PRO A 228 -3.39 -17.98 -32.99
N GLN A 229 -4.34 -18.91 -32.85
CA GLN A 229 -4.14 -20.34 -33.09
C GLN A 229 -4.70 -20.79 -34.46
N THR A 230 -5.47 -19.94 -35.13
CA THR A 230 -6.06 -20.27 -36.43
C THR A 230 -4.98 -20.32 -37.51
N ASP A 231 -4.95 -21.44 -38.23
CA ASP A 231 -4.17 -21.60 -39.45
C ASP A 231 -4.87 -20.87 -40.59
N PHE A 232 -4.36 -19.68 -40.95
CA PHE A 232 -4.90 -18.82 -42.01
C PHE A 232 -4.46 -19.26 -43.41
N GLU A 233 -3.61 -20.28 -43.54
CA GLU A 233 -3.21 -20.82 -44.86
C GLU A 233 -4.34 -21.62 -45.52
N LYS A 234 -5.31 -22.10 -44.72
CA LYS A 234 -6.48 -22.83 -45.22
C LYS A 234 -7.62 -21.86 -45.55
N GLU A 235 -8.02 -21.85 -46.82
CA GLU A 235 -9.05 -20.92 -47.33
C GLU A 235 -10.40 -21.05 -46.60
N ALA A 236 -10.81 -22.28 -46.25
CA ALA A 236 -12.05 -22.52 -45.53
C ALA A 236 -12.04 -21.93 -44.11
N SER A 237 -10.93 -22.07 -43.36
CA SER A 237 -10.82 -21.51 -42.00
C SER A 237 -10.73 -19.99 -42.01
N LEU A 238 -10.09 -19.40 -43.02
CA LEU A 238 -10.03 -17.94 -43.20
C LEU A 238 -11.44 -17.35 -43.37
N LYS A 239 -12.25 -17.95 -44.26
CA LYS A 239 -13.62 -17.46 -44.53
C LYS A 239 -14.52 -17.56 -43.30
N ASP A 240 -14.49 -18.69 -42.60
CA ASP A 240 -15.30 -18.88 -41.39
C ASP A 240 -14.85 -17.95 -40.26
N THR A 241 -13.54 -17.74 -40.11
CA THR A 241 -12.98 -16.81 -39.13
C THR A 241 -13.39 -15.36 -39.42
N VAL A 242 -13.23 -14.89 -40.66
CA VAL A 242 -13.62 -13.53 -41.05
C VAL A 242 -15.13 -13.31 -40.87
N ASN A 243 -15.95 -14.30 -41.24
CA ASN A 243 -17.40 -14.23 -41.01
C ASN A 243 -17.76 -14.20 -39.52
N SER A 244 -17.08 -15.00 -38.69
CA SER A 244 -17.29 -15.00 -37.24
C SER A 244 -16.90 -13.67 -36.59
N LEU A 245 -15.84 -13.02 -37.08
CA LEU A 245 -15.40 -11.69 -36.63
C LEU A 245 -16.38 -10.59 -37.07
N ALA A 246 -16.85 -10.67 -38.32
CA ALA A 246 -17.81 -9.71 -38.87
C ALA A 246 -19.19 -9.83 -38.22
N GLN A 247 -19.68 -11.05 -37.98
CA GLN A 247 -20.96 -11.29 -37.30
C GLN A 247 -20.86 -11.06 -35.78
N GLY A 248 -19.66 -11.22 -35.22
CA GLY A 248 -19.41 -11.11 -33.79
C GLY A 248 -19.36 -9.68 -33.26
N ASP A 249 -19.45 -8.68 -34.13
CA ASP A 249 -19.28 -7.25 -33.82
C ASP A 249 -18.00 -6.99 -33.01
N PHE A 250 -16.88 -7.52 -33.51
CA PHE A 250 -15.59 -7.50 -32.81
C PHE A 250 -15.17 -6.09 -32.37
N ALA A 251 -15.42 -5.08 -33.21
CA ALA A 251 -15.11 -3.70 -32.91
C ALA A 251 -15.94 -3.17 -31.73
N SER A 252 -17.26 -3.40 -31.71
CA SER A 252 -18.09 -3.01 -30.56
C SER A 252 -17.70 -3.76 -29.29
N GLN A 253 -17.42 -5.06 -29.39
CA GLN A 253 -16.99 -5.85 -28.23
C GLN A 253 -15.68 -5.35 -27.63
N THR A 254 -14.77 -4.86 -28.48
CA THR A 254 -13.51 -4.25 -28.02
C THR A 254 -13.77 -2.88 -27.37
N ASP A 255 -14.67 -2.07 -27.93
CA ASP A 255 -15.05 -0.76 -27.36
C ASP A 255 -15.70 -0.89 -25.97
N LEU A 256 -16.55 -1.91 -25.80
CA LEU A 256 -17.22 -2.21 -24.53
C LEU A 256 -16.25 -2.53 -23.38
N LEU A 257 -15.00 -2.93 -23.67
CA LEU A 257 -13.97 -3.19 -22.65
C LEU A 257 -13.47 -1.91 -21.96
N PHE A 258 -13.43 -0.78 -22.67
CA PHE A 258 -12.77 0.42 -22.15
C PHE A 258 -13.53 1.07 -21.00
N LYS A 259 -14.87 0.97 -21.00
CA LYS A 259 -15.70 1.54 -19.94
C LYS A 259 -15.43 0.92 -18.56
N PRO A 260 -15.53 -0.41 -18.36
CA PRO A 260 -15.24 -1.02 -17.06
C PRO A 260 -13.75 -0.94 -16.71
N LEU A 261 -12.83 -1.03 -17.70
CA LEU A 261 -11.40 -0.87 -17.45
C LEU A 261 -11.04 0.53 -16.98
N GLY A 262 -11.59 1.56 -17.61
CA GLY A 262 -11.37 2.96 -17.21
C GLY A 262 -11.93 3.24 -15.81
N ALA A 263 -13.11 2.71 -15.48
CA ALA A 263 -13.69 2.82 -14.15
C ALA A 263 -12.81 2.16 -13.08
N TYR A 264 -12.36 0.93 -13.32
CA TYR A 264 -11.47 0.22 -12.40
C TYR A 264 -10.09 0.88 -12.32
N LEU A 265 -9.53 1.36 -13.43
CA LEU A 265 -8.23 2.05 -13.44
C LEU A 265 -8.25 3.30 -12.57
N GLY A 266 -9.29 4.14 -12.69
CA GLY A 266 -9.45 5.33 -11.85
C GLY A 266 -9.55 4.99 -10.37
N GLN A 267 -10.26 3.91 -10.03
CA GLN A 267 -10.38 3.45 -8.65
C GLN A 267 -9.09 2.83 -8.11
N ALA A 268 -8.39 2.02 -8.91
CA ALA A 268 -7.11 1.42 -8.57
C ALA A 268 -6.06 2.52 -8.36
N PHE A 269 -6.04 3.56 -9.20
CA PHE A 269 -5.18 4.71 -9.02
C PHE A 269 -5.45 5.44 -7.69
N ASN A 270 -6.72 5.69 -7.37
CA ASN A 270 -7.08 6.36 -6.11
C ASN A 270 -6.65 5.53 -4.88
N SER A 271 -6.93 4.23 -4.89
CA SER A 271 -6.64 3.32 -3.76
C SER A 271 -5.15 3.01 -3.60
N LEU A 272 -4.40 2.84 -4.69
CA LEU A 272 -2.99 2.43 -4.66
C LEU A 272 -1.99 3.58 -4.73
N VAL A 273 -2.39 4.77 -5.18
CA VAL A 273 -1.46 5.92 -5.32
C VAL A 273 -1.93 7.10 -4.48
N LEU A 274 -3.16 7.56 -4.68
CA LEU A 274 -3.64 8.79 -4.07
C LEU A 274 -3.81 8.64 -2.55
N PHE A 275 -4.50 7.61 -2.08
CA PHE A 275 -4.75 7.43 -0.64
C PHE A 275 -3.48 7.14 0.17
N PRO A 276 -2.53 6.31 -0.30
CA PRO A 276 -1.25 6.15 0.37
C PRO A 276 -0.47 7.47 0.42
N ALA A 277 -0.46 8.26 -0.67
CA ALA A 277 0.21 9.57 -0.68
C ALA A 277 -0.41 10.54 0.35
N ILE A 278 -1.74 10.65 0.37
CA ILE A 278 -2.47 11.47 1.35
C ILE A 278 -2.18 10.98 2.78
N SER A 279 -2.20 9.66 3.00
CA SER A 279 -1.94 9.05 4.30
C SER A 279 -0.53 9.36 4.79
N ILE A 280 0.48 9.29 3.92
CA ILE A 280 1.86 9.65 4.24
C ILE A 280 1.95 11.14 4.62
N VAL A 281 1.32 12.04 3.85
CA VAL A 281 1.34 13.48 4.16
C VAL A 281 0.71 13.76 5.52
N ILE A 282 -0.46 13.18 5.80
CA ILE A 282 -1.12 13.33 7.10
C ILE A 282 -0.24 12.74 8.21
N CYS A 283 0.38 11.58 7.99
CA CYS A 283 1.31 11.00 8.96
C CYS A 283 2.51 11.90 9.25
N LEU A 284 3.06 12.58 8.25
CA LEU A 284 4.16 13.51 8.46
C LEU A 284 3.73 14.73 9.28
N VAL A 285 2.51 15.24 9.06
CA VAL A 285 1.94 16.32 9.87
C VAL A 285 1.73 15.85 11.32
N LEU A 286 1.15 14.67 11.53
CA LEU A 286 0.96 14.10 12.87
C LEU A 286 2.29 13.80 13.57
N ALA A 287 3.31 13.35 12.83
CA ALA A 287 4.65 13.14 13.36
C ALA A 287 5.28 14.46 13.82
N ARG A 288 5.05 15.55 13.09
CA ARG A 288 5.53 16.88 13.49
C ARG A 288 4.87 17.35 14.78
N GLU A 289 3.56 17.21 14.92
CA GLU A 289 2.84 17.61 16.13
C GLU A 289 3.26 16.76 17.35
N LEU A 290 3.41 15.45 17.16
CA LEU A 290 3.98 14.56 18.19
C LEU A 290 5.40 14.95 18.57
N TYR A 291 6.23 15.31 17.59
CA TYR A 291 7.58 15.79 17.84
C TYR A 291 7.59 17.08 18.69
N ILE A 292 6.74 18.05 18.37
CA ILE A 292 6.63 19.29 19.15
C ILE A 292 6.26 18.96 20.60
N GLY A 293 5.24 18.09 20.81
CA GLY A 293 4.85 17.64 22.13
C GLY A 293 5.98 16.93 22.90
N LEU A 294 6.66 15.98 22.26
CA LEU A 294 7.76 15.21 22.86
C LEU A 294 9.03 16.03 23.11
N SER A 295 9.25 17.09 22.33
CA SER A 295 10.41 17.98 22.44
C SER A 295 10.25 19.07 23.48
N SER A 296 9.01 19.36 23.90
CA SER A 296 8.75 20.35 24.94
C SER A 296 9.47 19.95 26.25
N PRO A 297 10.22 20.88 26.89
CA PRO A 297 10.77 20.60 28.20
C PRO A 297 9.58 20.40 29.16
N LEU A 298 9.56 19.30 29.91
CA LEU A 298 8.65 19.14 31.02
C LEU A 298 9.00 20.22 32.05
N VAL A 299 8.34 21.38 31.96
CA VAL A 299 8.52 22.55 32.85
C VAL A 299 8.16 22.20 34.30
N PHE A 300 7.53 21.05 34.52
CA PHE A 300 6.94 20.63 35.78
C PHE A 300 7.92 20.49 36.98
N TRP A 301 9.24 20.52 36.77
CA TRP A 301 10.23 20.30 37.83
C TRP A 301 11.22 21.46 38.07
N ARG A 302 11.08 22.60 37.37
CA ARG A 302 12.02 23.71 37.57
C ARG A 302 11.67 24.61 38.76
N ASP A 303 10.45 24.48 39.29
CA ASP A 303 9.92 25.34 40.36
C ASP A 303 9.60 24.57 41.67
N ALA A 304 10.04 23.32 41.81
CA ALA A 304 9.92 22.49 43.02
C ALA A 304 11.30 22.05 43.53
#